data_AF-A0A800DL90-F1
#
_entry.id   AF-A0A800DL90-F1
#
_cell.length_a   1.000
_cell.length_b   1.000
_cell.length_c   1.000
_cell.angle_alpha   90.00
_cell.angle_beta   90.00
_cell.angle_gamma   90.00
#
_symmetry.space_group_name_H-M   'P 1'
#
loop_
_entity.id
_entity.type
_entity.pdbx_description
1 polymer ?
#
loop_
_entity_poly.entity_id
_entity_poly.type
_entity_poly.pdbx_seq_one_letter_code
_entity_poly.pdbx_strand_id
1 'polypeptide(L)'
;MFRELFRSLLSANLFVTGVLLTLASVALFYGSIYLLTYTNLGRRLGLLVTGSAVFGWLTISSLLFVIYAPRGPKPDNIEGLNAFEIRVIPLTYFLVSLVLFLVFMVALHQYEEMQEGRRA
;
A
#
# COMPACT_ATOMS: atom_id res chain seq x y z
N MET A 1 -18.62 -15.90 22.74
CA MET A 1 -17.48 -16.48 21.98
C MET A 1 -16.67 -15.43 21.21
N PHE A 2 -17.24 -14.72 20.22
CA PHE A 2 -16.48 -13.74 19.42
C PHE A 2 -15.94 -12.57 20.28
N ARG A 3 -16.78 -12.04 21.19
CA ARG A 3 -16.36 -11.01 22.15
C ARG A 3 -15.22 -11.45 23.07
N GLU A 4 -15.23 -12.69 23.59
CA GLU A 4 -14.13 -13.19 24.43
C GLU A 4 -12.85 -13.40 23.62
N LEU A 5 -12.94 -13.86 22.36
CA LEU A 5 -11.79 -13.99 21.46
C LEU A 5 -11.12 -12.63 21.24
N PHE A 6 -11.89 -11.59 20.90
CA PHE A 6 -11.35 -10.24 20.72
C PHE A 6 -10.78 -9.67 22.01
N ARG A 7 -11.45 -9.89 23.15
CA ARG A 7 -10.94 -9.44 24.44
C ARG A 7 -9.61 -10.13 24.77
N SER A 8 -9.48 -11.43 24.52
CA SER A 8 -8.26 -12.20 24.74
C SER A 8 -7.13 -11.83 23.77
N LEU A 9 -7.42 -11.68 22.47
CA LEU A 9 -6.43 -11.25 21.46
C LEU A 9 -5.94 -9.82 21.73
N LEU A 10 -6.85 -8.90 22.07
CA LEU A 10 -6.51 -7.51 22.36
C LEU A 10 -5.85 -7.33 23.74
N SER A 11 -6.06 -8.27 24.68
CA SER A 11 -5.41 -8.28 26.00
C SER A 11 -4.13 -9.13 26.06
N ALA A 12 -3.81 -9.89 25.02
CA ALA A 12 -2.71 -10.88 25.04
C ALA A 12 -1.33 -10.22 25.06
N ASN A 13 -1.15 -9.08 24.39
CA ASN A 13 0.08 -8.27 24.38
C ASN A 13 -0.17 -7.00 23.54
N LEU A 14 0.25 -5.81 24.00
CA LEU A 14 0.10 -4.55 23.25
C LEU A 14 0.71 -4.64 21.83
N PHE A 15 1.85 -5.33 21.70
CA PHE A 15 2.50 -5.53 20.41
C PHE A 15 1.63 -6.33 19.43
N VAL A 16 1.09 -7.47 19.90
CA VAL A 16 0.23 -8.35 19.08
C VAL A 16 -1.04 -7.62 18.67
N THR A 17 -1.66 -6.92 19.62
CA THR A 17 -2.82 -6.06 19.38
C THR A 17 -2.54 -5.01 18.31
N GLY A 18 -1.40 -4.32 18.39
CA GLY A 18 -0.98 -3.33 17.42
C GLY A 18 -0.86 -3.91 16.01
N VAL A 19 -0.15 -5.04 15.86
CA VAL A 19 0.02 -5.71 14.56
C VAL A 19 -1.32 -6.12 13.96
N LEU A 20 -2.19 -6.77 14.75
CA LEU A 20 -3.51 -7.20 14.29
C LEU A 20 -4.38 -6.01 13.86
N LEU A 21 -4.37 -4.93 14.63
CA LEU A 21 -5.12 -3.72 14.29
C LEU A 21 -4.59 -3.07 13.02
N THR A 22 -3.27 -2.96 12.84
CA THR A 22 -2.67 -2.41 11.61
C THR A 22 -3.07 -3.24 10.39
N LEU A 23 -2.95 -4.57 10.45
CA LEU A 23 -3.35 -5.45 9.36
C LEU A 23 -4.85 -5.33 9.06
N ALA A 24 -5.70 -5.28 10.08
CA ALA A 24 -7.13 -5.10 9.93
C ALA A 24 -7.46 -3.73 9.28
N SER A 25 -6.81 -2.65 9.71
CA SER A 25 -6.99 -1.32 9.13
C SER A 25 -6.57 -1.26 7.66
N VAL A 26 -5.41 -1.85 7.31
CA VAL A 26 -4.94 -1.93 5.92
C VAL A 26 -5.92 -2.74 5.07
N ALA A 27 -6.37 -3.89 5.56
CA ALA A 27 -7.33 -4.74 4.86
C ALA A 27 -8.69 -4.04 4.67
N LEU A 28 -9.20 -3.36 5.69
CA LEU A 28 -10.47 -2.62 5.59
C LEU A 28 -10.36 -1.42 4.66
N PHE A 29 -9.26 -0.66 4.74
CA PHE A 29 -9.07 0.53 3.91
C PHE A 29 -8.99 0.15 2.43
N TYR A 30 -8.04 -0.70 2.04
CA TYR A 30 -7.89 -1.09 0.63
C TYR A 30 -8.99 -2.06 0.16
N GLY A 31 -9.47 -2.93 1.04
CA GLY A 31 -10.56 -3.84 0.75
C GLY A 31 -11.87 -3.09 0.48
N SER A 32 -12.17 -2.02 1.22
CA SER A 32 -13.37 -1.21 0.95
C SER A 32 -13.30 -0.52 -0.41
N ILE A 33 -12.14 0.03 -0.79
CA ILE A 33 -11.92 0.62 -2.12
C ILE A 33 -12.15 -0.42 -3.21
N TYR A 34 -11.60 -1.64 -3.03
CA TYR A 34 -11.82 -2.74 -3.98
C TYR A 34 -13.29 -3.16 -4.05
N LEU A 35 -14.00 -3.25 -2.94
CA LEU A 35 -15.41 -3.64 -2.95
C LEU A 35 -16.28 -2.61 -3.69
N LEU A 36 -16.00 -1.32 -3.52
CA LEU A 36 -16.70 -0.24 -4.22
C LEU A 36 -16.45 -0.29 -5.74
N THR A 37 -15.21 -0.49 -6.17
CA THR A 37 -14.91 -0.61 -7.60
C THR A 37 -15.42 -1.93 -8.18
N TYR A 38 -15.38 -3.02 -7.40
CA TYR A 38 -15.89 -4.32 -7.78
C TYR A 38 -17.38 -4.28 -8.12
N THR A 39 -18.20 -3.61 -7.31
CA THR A 39 -19.65 -3.52 -7.56
C THR A 39 -20.00 -2.67 -8.78
N ASN A 40 -19.17 -1.68 -9.12
CA ASN A 40 -19.45 -0.73 -10.20
C ASN A 40 -18.83 -1.16 -11.55
N LEU A 41 -17.61 -1.70 -11.54
CA LEU A 41 -16.81 -2.03 -12.72
C LEU A 41 -16.70 -3.54 -12.98
N GLY A 42 -17.13 -4.37 -12.02
CA GLY A 42 -16.97 -5.81 -12.05
C GLY A 42 -15.59 -6.29 -11.58
N ARG A 43 -15.45 -7.62 -11.44
CA ARG A 43 -14.30 -8.26 -10.78
C ARG A 43 -12.93 -7.90 -11.36
N ARG A 44 -12.78 -7.98 -12.69
CA ARG A 44 -11.48 -7.81 -13.35
C ARG A 44 -11.08 -6.34 -13.41
N LEU A 45 -11.95 -5.49 -13.95
CA LEU A 45 -11.69 -4.06 -14.08
C LEU A 45 -11.55 -3.39 -12.71
N GLY A 46 -12.42 -3.75 -11.74
CA GLY A 46 -12.32 -3.24 -10.38
C GLY A 46 -10.99 -3.57 -9.71
N LEU A 47 -10.45 -4.78 -9.89
CA LEU A 47 -9.14 -5.15 -9.36
C LEU A 47 -8.01 -4.34 -9.98
N LEU A 48 -8.02 -4.16 -11.30
CA LEU A 48 -6.99 -3.41 -12.02
C LEU A 48 -6.99 -1.94 -11.62
N VAL A 49 -8.17 -1.31 -11.57
CA VAL A 49 -8.33 0.09 -11.16
C VAL A 49 -7.91 0.30 -9.71
N THR A 50 -8.34 -0.58 -8.79
CA THR A 50 -7.93 -0.46 -7.39
C THR A 50 -6.43 -0.70 -7.22
N GLY A 51 -5.85 -1.69 -7.89
CA GLY A 51 -4.41 -1.93 -7.85
C GLY A 51 -3.61 -0.73 -8.36
N SER A 52 -3.99 -0.15 -9.50
CA SER A 52 -3.37 1.09 -10.02
C SER A 52 -3.45 2.23 -9.02
N ALA A 53 -4.61 2.45 -8.38
CA ALA A 53 -4.79 3.51 -7.40
C ALA A 53 -3.92 3.29 -6.14
N VAL A 54 -3.89 2.06 -5.61
CA VAL A 54 -3.10 1.70 -4.42
C VAL A 54 -1.62 1.89 -4.69
N PHE A 55 -1.08 1.27 -5.74
CA PHE A 55 0.35 1.37 -6.02
C PHE A 55 0.76 2.77 -6.49
N GLY A 56 -0.11 3.51 -7.18
CA GLY A 56 0.12 4.91 -7.49
C GLY A 56 0.23 5.77 -6.22
N TRP A 57 -0.69 5.58 -5.27
CA TRP A 57 -0.64 6.26 -3.97
C TRP A 57 0.64 5.93 -3.19
N LEU A 58 1.03 4.65 -3.14
CA LEU A 58 2.26 4.21 -2.47
C LEU A 58 3.52 4.74 -3.15
N THR A 59 3.53 4.83 -4.48
CA THR A 59 4.63 5.40 -5.26
C THR A 59 4.82 6.88 -4.95
N ILE A 60 3.74 7.66 -4.96
CA ILE A 60 3.80 9.09 -4.63
C ILE A 60 4.22 9.28 -3.18
N SER A 61 3.61 8.53 -2.25
CA SER A 61 3.91 8.64 -0.82
C SER A 61 5.38 8.30 -0.52
N SER A 62 5.91 7.23 -1.12
CA SER A 62 7.30 6.83 -0.94
C SER A 62 8.29 7.81 -1.57
N LEU A 63 7.96 8.34 -2.75
CA LEU A 63 8.75 9.39 -3.38
C LEU A 63 8.86 10.64 -2.49
N LEU A 64 7.75 11.06 -1.87
CA LEU A 64 7.76 12.17 -0.92
C LEU A 64 8.68 11.88 0.27
N PHE A 65 8.72 10.64 0.77
CA PHE A 65 9.68 10.23 1.80
C PHE A 65 11.12 10.16 1.31
N VAL A 66 11.39 9.86 0.04
CA VAL A 66 12.76 9.92 -0.52
C VAL A 66 13.24 11.37 -0.60
N ILE A 67 12.38 12.28 -1.08
CA ILE A 67 12.72 13.69 -1.30
C ILE A 67 12.78 14.46 0.03
N TYR A 68 11.76 14.29 0.87
CA TYR A 68 11.57 15.01 2.13
C TYR A 68 11.89 14.16 3.35
N ALA A 69 12.65 13.06 3.19
CA ALA A 69 13.04 12.15 4.27
C ALA A 69 13.29 12.95 5.55
N PRO A 70 12.54 12.69 6.63
CA PRO A 70 12.63 13.50 7.83
C PRO A 70 14.09 13.59 8.24
N ARG A 71 14.66 14.79 8.13
CA ARG A 71 15.84 15.15 8.91
C ARG A 71 15.28 15.26 10.33
N GLY A 72 15.03 14.12 10.97
CA GLY A 72 14.67 14.08 12.37
C GLY A 72 15.69 14.92 13.16
N PRO A 73 15.36 15.38 14.37
CA PRO A 73 16.33 16.09 15.21
C PRO A 73 17.63 15.30 15.14
N LYS A 74 18.66 15.93 14.56
CA LYS A 74 19.93 15.30 14.22
C LYS A 74 20.33 14.56 15.48
N PRO A 75 20.38 13.21 15.48
CA PRO A 75 20.88 12.57 16.66
C PRO A 75 22.35 12.93 16.66
N ASP A 76 22.72 13.95 17.44
CA ASP A 76 24.09 14.40 17.55
C ASP A 76 25.01 13.28 18.08
N ASN A 77 24.46 12.11 18.47
CA ASN A 77 25.18 11.06 19.18
C ASN A 77 24.93 9.59 18.71
N ILE A 78 24.47 9.31 17.47
CA ILE A 78 24.62 7.94 16.90
C ILE A 78 25.62 7.97 15.75
N GLU A 79 26.86 7.58 16.04
CA GLU A 79 27.86 7.23 15.03
C GLU A 79 27.33 6.06 14.19
N GLY A 80 27.16 6.27 12.88
CA GLY A 80 27.01 5.15 11.94
C GLY A 80 25.78 5.11 11.03
N LEU A 81 24.92 6.12 10.98
CA LEU A 81 23.86 6.17 9.96
C LEU A 81 23.90 7.46 9.14
N ASN A 82 24.49 7.37 7.94
CA ASN A 82 24.57 8.43 6.96
C ASN A 82 23.16 8.79 6.44
N ALA A 83 22.97 10.06 6.05
CA ALA A 83 21.76 10.53 5.39
C ALA A 83 21.37 9.70 4.15
N PHE A 84 22.35 9.08 3.48
CA PHE A 84 22.11 8.14 2.39
C PHE A 84 21.51 6.81 2.87
N GLU A 85 22.04 6.24 3.95
CA GLU A 85 21.64 4.94 4.48
C GLU A 85 20.19 4.94 4.99
N ILE A 86 19.76 6.05 5.59
CA ILE A 86 18.37 6.26 6.04
C ILE A 86 17.38 6.21 4.86
N ARG A 87 17.83 6.59 3.66
CA ARG A 87 16.97 6.63 2.47
C ARG A 87 16.87 5.30 1.73
N VAL A 88 17.68 4.31 2.07
CA VAL A 88 17.67 3.01 1.38
C VAL A 88 16.29 2.34 1.49
N ILE A 89 15.66 2.38 2.68
CA ILE A 89 14.34 1.79 2.91
C ILE A 89 13.23 2.48 2.07
N PRO A 90 13.05 3.82 2.14
CA PRO A 90 12.05 4.46 1.29
C PRO A 90 12.37 4.37 -0.21
N LEU A 91 13.65 4.30 -0.60
CA LEU A 91 14.05 4.13 -1.99
C LEU A 91 13.66 2.74 -2.53
N THR A 92 13.94 1.67 -1.79
CA THR A 92 13.54 0.32 -2.21
C THR A 92 12.02 0.20 -2.27
N TYR A 93 11.32 0.77 -1.29
CA TYR A 93 9.85 0.81 -1.28
C TYR A 93 9.28 1.61 -2.46
N PHE A 94 9.90 2.74 -2.81
CA PHE A 94 9.56 3.52 -4.01
C PHE A 94 9.74 2.70 -5.28
N LEU A 95 10.88 2.02 -5.47
CA LEU A 95 11.13 1.23 -6.66
C LEU A 95 10.13 0.06 -6.79
N VAL A 96 9.86 -0.66 -5.70
CA VAL A 96 8.91 -1.78 -5.71
C VAL A 96 7.48 -1.30 -6.00
N SER A 97 7.04 -0.24 -5.33
CA SER A 97 5.69 0.31 -5.55
C SER A 97 5.54 0.90 -6.95
N LEU A 98 6.58 1.55 -7.49
CA LEU A 98 6.61 2.06 -8.86
C LEU A 98 6.48 0.94 -9.89
N VAL A 99 7.24 -0.15 -9.72
CA VAL A 99 7.15 -1.31 -10.62
C VAL A 99 5.73 -1.89 -10.60
N LEU A 100 5.15 -2.09 -9.42
CA LEU A 100 3.78 -2.61 -9.31
C LEU A 100 2.77 -1.65 -9.92
N PHE A 101 2.92 -0.33 -9.72
CA PHE A 101 2.07 0.67 -10.34
C PHE A 101 2.11 0.59 -11.86
N LEU A 102 3.30 0.49 -12.45
CA LEU A 102 3.47 0.35 -13.90
C LEU A 102 2.86 -0.95 -14.42
N VAL A 103 3.04 -2.07 -13.72
CA VAL A 103 2.42 -3.36 -14.08
C VAL A 103 0.90 -3.25 -14.11
N PHE A 104 0.29 -2.65 -13.08
CA PHE A 104 -1.16 -2.47 -13.02
C PHE A 104 -1.68 -1.50 -14.10
N MET A 105 -0.95 -0.41 -14.38
CA MET A 105 -1.29 0.52 -15.47
C MET A 105 -1.24 -0.15 -16.84
N VAL A 106 -0.19 -0.93 -17.13
CA VAL A 106 -0.07 -1.67 -18.39
C VAL A 106 -1.17 -2.72 -18.51
N ALA A 107 -1.44 -3.48 -17.45
CA ALA A 107 -2.51 -4.48 -17.44
C ALA A 107 -3.91 -3.85 -17.63
N LEU A 108 -4.15 -2.67 -17.04
CA LEU A 108 -5.39 -1.92 -17.22
C LEU A 108 -5.55 -1.47 -18.67
N HIS A 109 -4.51 -0.88 -19.27
CA HIS A 109 -4.53 -0.44 -20.65
C HIS A 109 -4.80 -1.60 -21.62
N GLN A 110 -4.09 -2.71 -21.47
CA GLN A 110 -4.31 -3.92 -22.28
C GLN A 110 -5.75 -4.46 -22.12
N TYR A 111 -6.30 -4.42 -20.91
CA TYR A 111 -7.66 -4.86 -20.65
C TYR A 111 -8.70 -3.98 -21.35
N GLU A 112 -8.50 -2.66 -21.38
CA GLU A 112 -9.37 -1.71 -22.08
C GLU A 112 -9.35 -1.95 -23.59
N GLU A 113 -8.17 -2.08 -24.20
CA GLU A 113 -8.05 -2.39 -25.64
C GLU A 113 -8.76 -3.69 -26.03
N MET A 114 -8.61 -4.74 -25.22
CA MET A 114 -9.30 -6.02 -25.43
C MET A 114 -10.83 -5.89 -25.34
N GLN A 115 -11.33 -4.99 -24.48
CA GLN A 115 -12.77 -4.74 -24.35
C GLN A 115 -13.31 -3.93 -25.52
N GLU A 116 -12.58 -2.93 -25.99
CA GLU A 116 -12.95 -2.12 -27.16
C GLU A 116 -12.99 -2.98 -28.43
N GLY A 117 -11.98 -3.81 -28.67
CA GLY A 117 -11.96 -4.73 -29.81
C GLY A 117 -13.08 -5.79 -29.77
N ARG A 118 -13.70 -6.03 -28.60
CA ARG A 118 -14.85 -6.93 -28.46
C ARG A 118 -16.19 -6.23 -28.69
N ARG A 119 -16.21 -4.90 -28.67
CA ARG A 119 -17.41 -4.07 -28.86
C ARG A 119 -17.56 -3.57 -30.31
N ALA A 120 -16.51 -3.65 -31.11
CA ALA A 120 -16.51 -3.42 -32.56
C ALA A 120 -16.99 -4.68 -33.31
#